data_AF-A0A4P8IK72-F1
#
_entry.id   AF-A0A4P8IK72-F1
#
_cell.length_a   1.000
_cell.length_b   1.000
_cell.length_c   1.000
_cell.angle_alpha   90.00
_cell.angle_beta   90.00
_cell.angle_gamma   90.00
#
_symmetry.space_group_name_H-M   'P 1'
#
loop_
_entity.id
_entity.type
_entity.pdbx_description
1 polymer ?
#
loop_
_entity_poly.entity_id
_entity_poly.type
_entity_poly.pdbx_seq_one_letter_code
_entity_poly.pdbx_strand_id
1 'polypeptide(L)'
;MKEVSIKLYEPGNKDGGITIPLLPGELEYKNSSRLQEYEILDLGKVSIPKGRNLCTIGWEGIFPAITREKFEFIQGTLKQPGFYIDKIERWRQKHKKVQVEISKTAFKSKLMYVNEFTCTLSAAGDYKYTISFIEAAELKLKRTVRKSKKGTKKYKVGRNSETLRDISKKFYGDGTKYQRIYKANKTLIDKENAKKKKEGKKVKSQYTIYRGQVLTIPPATAAEKKKLSILALQKAINKDKKYGKVPVNGKLDSSTKTILKKIVIKSGSRGEVVKFVQGKVGATKDGIYGPKTKAKIKTYQRKHNLKADGMAGIKTLTKMVS
;
A
#
# COMPACT_ATOMS: atom_id res chain seq x y z
N MET A 1 24.53 -50.24 16.27
CA MET A 1 23.15 -49.72 16.12
C MET A 1 23.20 -48.44 15.31
N LYS A 2 22.23 -48.19 14.44
CA LYS A 2 22.23 -46.99 13.60
C LYS A 2 21.79 -45.79 14.48
N GLU A 3 22.73 -45.11 15.11
CA GLU A 3 22.49 -44.01 16.05
C GLU A 3 21.74 -42.80 15.44
N VAL A 4 21.00 -42.09 16.29
CA VAL A 4 20.38 -40.79 15.99
C VAL A 4 21.49 -39.80 15.69
N SER A 5 21.32 -38.87 14.75
CA SER A 5 22.29 -37.79 14.51
C SER A 5 21.60 -36.46 14.25
N ILE A 6 22.21 -35.38 14.73
CA ILE A 6 21.70 -34.02 14.56
C ILE A 6 22.61 -33.30 13.56
N LYS A 7 22.02 -32.87 12.44
CA LYS A 7 22.69 -32.09 11.40
C LYS A 7 22.04 -30.72 11.28
N LEU A 8 22.88 -29.69 11.23
CA LEU A 8 22.50 -28.30 11.06
C LEU A 8 23.14 -27.75 9.79
N TYR A 9 22.37 -27.21 8.86
CA TYR A 9 22.91 -26.72 7.60
C TYR A 9 22.06 -25.60 7.00
N GLU A 10 22.64 -24.77 6.15
CA GLU A 10 21.86 -23.75 5.42
C GLU A 10 21.01 -24.43 4.34
N PRO A 11 19.74 -24.01 4.13
CA PRO A 11 18.90 -24.61 3.09
C PRO A 11 19.58 -24.50 1.72
N GLY A 12 19.70 -25.64 1.02
CA GLY A 12 20.39 -25.75 -0.27
C GLY A 12 21.90 -26.00 -0.19
N ASN A 13 22.50 -26.00 1.00
CA ASN A 13 23.93 -26.29 1.20
C ASN A 13 24.11 -27.34 2.32
N LYS A 14 23.82 -28.61 2.00
CA LYS A 14 23.86 -29.71 2.98
C LYS A 14 25.29 -30.07 3.39
N ASP A 15 26.23 -30.03 2.44
CA ASP A 15 27.63 -30.41 2.66
C ASP A 15 28.41 -29.34 3.45
N GLY A 16 28.00 -28.08 3.34
CA GLY A 16 28.49 -26.97 4.15
C GLY A 16 27.90 -26.90 5.56
N GLY A 17 27.26 -27.95 6.07
CA GLY A 17 26.64 -28.02 7.40
C GLY A 17 27.60 -28.31 8.57
N ILE A 18 27.04 -28.52 9.76
CA ILE A 18 27.70 -29.12 10.92
C ILE A 18 26.88 -30.32 11.39
N THR A 19 27.59 -31.37 11.82
CA THR A 19 27.02 -32.48 12.58
C THR A 19 27.37 -32.24 14.04
N ILE A 20 26.39 -32.35 14.93
CA ILE A 20 26.65 -32.23 16.37
C ILE A 20 27.49 -33.45 16.80
N PRO A 21 28.70 -33.24 17.34
CA PRO A 21 29.65 -34.32 17.58
C PRO A 21 29.24 -35.22 18.75
N LEU A 22 28.53 -34.67 19.74
CA LEU A 22 28.01 -35.41 20.88
C LEU A 22 26.53 -35.09 21.04
N LEU A 23 25.68 -36.12 21.01
CA LEU A 23 24.24 -35.94 21.14
C LEU A 23 23.88 -35.34 22.50
N PRO A 24 22.89 -34.44 22.55
CA PRO A 24 22.37 -33.95 23.82
C PRO A 24 21.66 -35.08 24.57
N GLY A 25 21.63 -34.98 25.91
CA GLY A 25 20.90 -35.93 26.75
C GLY A 25 19.40 -35.88 26.50
N GLU A 26 18.86 -34.67 26.34
CA GLU A 26 17.45 -34.44 26.01
C GLU A 26 17.30 -33.30 25.01
N LEU A 27 16.22 -33.33 24.23
CA LEU A 27 15.86 -32.27 23.30
C LEU A 27 14.42 -31.84 23.56
N GLU A 28 14.24 -30.54 23.74
CA GLU A 28 12.95 -29.93 24.07
C GLU A 28 12.31 -29.35 22.80
N TYR A 29 11.10 -29.82 22.47
CA TYR A 29 10.26 -29.28 21.40
C TYR A 29 9.03 -28.60 21.99
N LYS A 30 8.91 -27.28 21.83
CA LYS A 30 7.72 -26.53 22.27
C LYS A 30 6.90 -26.08 21.08
N ASN A 31 5.59 -26.30 21.15
CA ASN A 31 4.62 -25.80 20.19
C ASN A 31 3.32 -25.48 20.93
N SER A 32 2.85 -24.24 20.85
CA SER A 32 1.68 -23.78 21.58
C SER A 32 0.71 -23.00 20.69
N SER A 33 -0.57 -23.11 21.01
CA SER A 33 -1.63 -22.30 20.40
C SER A 33 -1.69 -20.93 21.07
N ARG A 34 -1.98 -19.89 20.29
CA ARG A 34 -2.31 -18.57 20.84
C ARG A 34 -3.80 -18.55 21.16
N LEU A 35 -4.10 -18.49 22.45
CA LEU A 35 -5.47 -18.46 22.96
C LEU A 35 -5.96 -17.01 23.08
N GLN A 36 -7.24 -16.80 22.81
CA GLN A 36 -7.98 -15.59 23.15
C GLN A 36 -8.89 -15.93 24.32
N GLU A 37 -8.65 -15.25 25.44
CA GLU A 37 -9.39 -15.47 26.68
C GLU A 37 -10.55 -14.47 26.79
N TYR A 38 -11.69 -14.97 27.25
CA TYR A 38 -12.90 -14.21 27.54
C TYR A 38 -13.32 -14.52 28.97
N GLU A 39 -13.67 -13.49 29.73
CA GLU A 39 -14.27 -13.64 31.05
C GLU A 39 -15.76 -13.34 30.90
N ILE A 40 -16.58 -14.36 31.12
CA ILE A 40 -18.02 -14.31 30.90
C ILE A 40 -18.69 -14.56 32.25
N LEU A 41 -19.55 -13.64 32.69
CA LEU A 41 -20.14 -13.64 34.03
C LEU A 41 -20.78 -14.98 34.42
N ASP A 42 -21.50 -15.63 33.49
CA ASP A 42 -22.21 -16.88 33.76
C ASP A 42 -21.42 -18.15 33.41
N LEU A 43 -20.31 -18.02 32.68
CA LEU A 43 -19.51 -19.14 32.15
C LEU A 43 -18.07 -19.18 32.69
N GLY A 44 -17.66 -18.18 33.46
CA GLY A 44 -16.30 -18.00 33.92
C GLY A 44 -15.31 -17.71 32.78
N LYS A 45 -14.07 -18.19 32.95
CA LYS A 45 -12.97 -17.96 32.00
C LYS A 45 -13.03 -18.95 30.83
N VAL A 46 -13.29 -18.46 29.63
CA VAL A 46 -13.32 -19.25 28.39
C VAL A 46 -12.10 -18.92 27.52
N SER A 47 -11.32 -19.93 27.13
CA SER A 47 -10.11 -19.77 26.32
C SER A 47 -10.28 -20.39 24.94
N ILE A 48 -10.24 -19.58 23.88
CA ILE A 48 -10.48 -20.03 22.50
C ILE A 48 -9.19 -19.91 21.67
N PRO A 49 -8.70 -20.98 21.02
CA PRO A 49 -7.52 -20.89 20.15
C PRO A 49 -7.82 -20.05 18.90
N LYS A 50 -7.09 -18.93 18.73
CA LYS A 50 -7.25 -18.00 17.59
C LYS A 50 -6.02 -17.91 16.70
N GLY A 51 -4.91 -18.53 17.11
CA GLY A 51 -3.69 -18.61 16.31
C GLY A 51 -2.72 -19.63 16.86
N ARG A 52 -1.49 -19.62 16.36
CA ARG A 52 -0.39 -20.45 16.84
C ARG A 52 0.83 -19.59 17.15
N ASN A 53 1.61 -20.00 18.14
CA ASN A 53 2.96 -19.48 18.34
C ASN A 53 3.93 -20.21 17.40
N LEU A 54 5.13 -19.65 17.23
CA LEU A 54 6.20 -20.31 16.50
C LEU A 54 6.74 -21.47 17.33
N CYS A 55 6.97 -22.62 16.71
CA CYS A 55 7.57 -23.73 17.43
C CYS A 55 9.05 -23.45 17.74
N THR A 56 9.53 -23.95 18.88
CA THR A 56 10.93 -23.86 19.29
C THR A 56 11.52 -25.24 19.51
N ILE A 57 12.81 -25.38 19.21
CA ILE A 57 13.61 -26.58 19.50
C ILE A 57 14.82 -26.13 20.27
N GLY A 58 15.10 -26.72 21.43
CA GLY A 58 16.31 -26.41 22.17
C GLY A 58 16.87 -27.63 22.89
N TRP A 59 18.15 -27.59 23.19
CA TRP A 59 18.83 -28.61 23.96
C TRP A 59 20.09 -28.06 24.61
N GLU A 60 20.60 -28.83 25.57
CA GLU A 60 21.89 -28.63 26.21
C GLU A 60 22.85 -29.73 25.76
N GLY A 61 24.09 -29.36 25.49
CA GLY A 61 25.08 -30.29 24.98
C GLY A 61 26.51 -29.87 25.28
N ILE A 62 27.44 -30.67 24.78
CA ILE A 62 28.88 -30.46 24.98
C ILE A 62 29.58 -30.54 23.62
N PHE A 63 30.41 -29.55 23.31
CA PHE A 63 31.42 -29.67 22.26
C PHE A 63 32.71 -30.20 22.91
N PRO A 64 33.10 -31.46 22.65
CA PRO A 64 34.22 -32.07 23.32
C PRO A 64 35.55 -31.48 22.83
N ALA A 65 36.55 -31.47 23.70
CA ALA A 65 37.93 -31.14 23.33
C ALA A 65 38.45 -32.09 22.24
N ILE A 66 39.33 -31.61 21.36
CA ILE A 66 39.86 -32.38 20.21
C ILE A 66 40.53 -33.68 20.65
N THR A 67 41.12 -33.71 21.84
CA THR A 67 41.74 -34.89 22.44
C THR A 67 40.78 -36.06 22.62
N ARG A 68 39.47 -35.81 22.57
CA ARG A 68 38.41 -36.81 22.71
C ARG A 68 37.99 -37.45 21.39
N GLU A 69 38.57 -37.08 20.24
CA GLU A 69 38.16 -37.60 18.91
C GLU A 69 38.07 -39.13 18.81
N LYS A 70 38.90 -39.86 19.57
CA LYS A 70 38.96 -41.33 19.54
C LYS A 70 37.81 -42.05 20.26
N PHE A 71 36.92 -41.33 20.95
CA PHE A 71 35.80 -41.96 21.66
C PHE A 71 34.68 -42.39 20.70
N GLU A 72 34.18 -43.62 20.87
CA GLU A 72 33.19 -44.24 19.98
C GLU A 72 31.85 -43.50 19.90
N PHE A 73 31.50 -42.73 20.93
CA PHE A 73 30.26 -41.94 20.99
C PHE A 73 30.33 -40.62 20.22
N ILE A 74 31.48 -40.30 19.60
CA ILE A 74 31.64 -39.08 18.79
C ILE A 74 31.14 -39.31 17.36
N GLN A 75 30.27 -38.42 16.92
CA GLN A 75 29.64 -38.50 15.60
C GLN A 75 30.42 -37.73 14.54
N GLY A 76 30.91 -38.48 13.53
CA GLY A 76 31.64 -37.91 12.40
C GLY A 76 33.03 -37.41 12.79
N THR A 77 33.64 -36.59 11.92
CA THR A 77 34.95 -36.00 12.19
C THR A 77 34.84 -34.89 13.23
N LEU A 78 35.50 -35.06 14.37
CA LEU A 78 35.52 -34.05 15.42
C LEU A 78 36.27 -32.82 14.95
N LYS A 79 35.63 -31.66 14.99
CA LYS A 79 36.28 -30.38 14.72
C LYS A 79 36.57 -29.66 16.02
N GLN A 80 37.42 -28.63 15.95
CA GLN A 80 37.69 -27.79 17.12
C GLN A 80 36.39 -27.15 17.62
N PRO A 81 36.15 -27.04 18.95
CA PRO A 81 34.94 -26.40 19.49
C PRO A 81 34.64 -25.02 18.88
N GLY A 82 35.69 -24.21 18.65
CA GLY A 82 35.58 -22.90 18.01
C GLY A 82 34.91 -22.94 16.63
N PHE A 83 35.14 -23.99 15.83
CA PHE A 83 34.49 -24.14 14.52
C PHE A 83 32.96 -24.22 14.63
N TYR A 84 32.44 -24.94 15.63
CA TYR A 84 31.00 -25.07 15.84
C TYR A 84 30.41 -23.76 16.37
N ILE A 85 31.08 -23.17 17.37
CA ILE A 85 30.68 -21.91 18.01
C ILE A 85 30.61 -20.78 16.97
N ASP A 86 31.67 -20.56 16.20
CA ASP A 86 31.74 -19.49 15.20
C ASP A 86 30.67 -19.63 14.13
N LYS A 87 30.35 -20.87 13.76
CA LYS A 87 29.35 -21.15 12.73
C LYS A 87 27.93 -20.91 13.22
N ILE A 88 27.61 -21.36 14.43
CA ILE A 88 26.32 -21.10 15.08
C ILE A 88 26.14 -19.60 15.33
N GLU A 89 27.16 -18.92 15.85
CA GLU A 89 27.15 -17.47 16.06
C GLU A 89 26.98 -16.72 14.74
N ARG A 90 27.67 -17.13 13.67
CA ARG A 90 27.49 -16.55 12.34
C ARG A 90 26.07 -16.70 11.82
N TRP A 91 25.44 -17.86 12.02
CA TRP A 91 24.04 -18.06 11.64
C TRP A 91 23.10 -17.17 12.44
N ARG A 92 23.34 -17.02 13.74
CA ARG A 92 22.57 -16.15 14.65
C ARG A 92 22.70 -14.68 14.24
N GLN A 93 23.92 -14.16 14.19
CA GLN A 93 24.22 -12.74 13.90
C GLN A 93 23.77 -12.30 12.50
N LYS A 94 23.87 -13.19 11.51
CA LYS A 94 23.43 -12.90 10.13
C LYS A 94 21.96 -13.29 9.87
N HIS A 95 21.22 -13.70 10.90
CA HIS A 95 19.84 -14.17 10.80
C HIS A 95 19.63 -15.19 9.67
N LYS A 96 20.55 -16.14 9.54
CA LYS A 96 20.49 -17.19 8.51
C LYS A 96 19.47 -18.24 8.88
N LYS A 97 18.69 -18.68 7.90
CA LYS A 97 17.81 -19.84 8.05
C LYS A 97 18.68 -21.09 8.14
N VAL A 98 18.45 -21.92 9.14
CA VAL A 98 19.17 -23.17 9.40
C VAL A 98 18.15 -24.31 9.35
N GLN A 99 18.46 -25.32 8.56
CA GLN A 99 17.74 -26.57 8.52
C GLN A 99 18.21 -27.44 9.70
N VAL A 100 17.29 -27.77 10.59
CA VAL A 100 17.51 -28.66 11.74
C VAL A 100 16.99 -30.05 11.35
N GLU A 101 17.91 -30.99 11.12
CA GLU A 101 17.61 -32.37 10.73
C GLU A 101 18.04 -33.32 11.86
N ILE A 102 17.08 -34.02 12.46
CA ILE A 102 17.31 -35.03 13.49
C ILE A 102 16.97 -36.39 12.89
N SER A 103 17.99 -37.16 12.52
CA SER A 103 17.79 -38.41 11.79
C SER A 103 17.08 -39.47 12.65
N LYS A 104 16.26 -40.31 11.99
CA LYS A 104 15.55 -41.45 12.60
C LYS A 104 14.60 -41.09 13.74
N THR A 105 14.10 -39.87 13.76
CA THR A 105 13.06 -39.43 14.68
C THR A 105 11.80 -39.05 13.91
N ALA A 106 10.65 -39.00 14.60
CA ALA A 106 9.41 -38.49 14.02
C ALA A 106 9.47 -36.98 13.70
N PHE A 107 10.53 -36.28 14.15
CA PHE A 107 10.74 -34.88 13.84
C PHE A 107 11.13 -34.71 12.37
N LYS A 108 10.17 -34.25 11.58
CA LYS A 108 10.46 -33.78 10.22
C LYS A 108 11.48 -32.66 10.30
N SER A 109 12.46 -32.69 9.40
CA SER A 109 13.45 -31.63 9.24
C SER A 109 12.77 -30.27 9.12
N LYS A 110 13.16 -29.29 9.95
CA LYS A 110 12.50 -27.97 10.05
C LYS A 110 13.47 -26.85 9.73
N LEU A 111 12.96 -25.80 9.09
CA LEU A 111 13.71 -24.58 8.82
C LEU A 111 13.50 -23.58 9.96
N MET A 112 14.59 -23.17 10.61
CA MET A 112 14.56 -22.41 11.87
C MET A 112 15.64 -21.31 11.88
N TYR A 113 15.54 -20.38 12.83
CA TYR A 113 16.60 -19.44 13.18
C TYR A 113 17.20 -19.83 14.52
N VAL A 114 18.49 -19.57 14.72
CA VAL A 114 19.08 -19.63 16.06
C VAL A 114 18.50 -18.47 16.88
N ASN A 115 17.71 -18.80 17.91
CA ASN A 115 17.10 -17.85 18.82
C ASN A 115 18.11 -17.42 19.90
N GLU A 116 18.64 -18.41 20.61
CA GLU A 116 19.59 -18.22 21.71
C GLU A 116 20.70 -19.25 21.62
N PHE A 117 21.91 -18.83 21.96
CA PHE A 117 23.08 -19.70 22.04
C PHE A 117 24.01 -19.18 23.13
N THR A 118 24.33 -20.04 24.09
CA THR A 118 25.26 -19.74 25.19
C THR A 118 26.29 -20.85 25.27
N CYS A 119 27.51 -20.50 25.65
CA CYS A 119 28.62 -21.44 25.71
C CYS A 119 29.54 -21.11 26.89
N THR A 120 29.98 -22.13 27.62
CA THR A 120 30.87 -22.02 28.78
C THR A 120 31.99 -23.05 28.69
N LEU A 121 33.22 -22.62 28.95
CA LEU A 121 34.40 -23.49 28.94
C LEU A 121 34.51 -24.23 30.29
N SER A 122 34.62 -25.54 30.25
CA SER A 122 34.94 -26.35 31.42
C SER A 122 36.44 -26.47 31.64
N ALA A 123 36.85 -26.74 32.88
CA ALA A 123 38.26 -26.98 33.23
C ALA A 123 38.88 -28.17 32.47
N ALA A 124 38.07 -29.11 31.98
CA ALA A 124 38.50 -30.28 31.21
C ALA A 124 38.70 -30.00 29.70
N GLY A 125 38.56 -28.74 29.28
CA GLY A 125 38.69 -28.30 27.88
C GLY A 125 37.43 -28.50 27.03
N ASP A 126 36.35 -29.01 27.60
CA ASP A 126 35.07 -29.17 26.91
C ASP A 126 34.23 -27.90 27.01
N TYR A 127 33.43 -27.62 25.99
CA TYR A 127 32.54 -26.46 25.95
C TYR A 127 31.09 -26.91 26.17
N LYS A 128 30.51 -26.54 27.30
CA LYS A 128 29.09 -26.76 27.58
C LYS A 128 28.28 -25.67 26.89
N TYR A 129 27.28 -26.05 26.11
CA TYR A 129 26.45 -25.11 25.37
C TYR A 129 24.96 -25.37 25.58
N THR A 130 24.19 -24.29 25.50
CA THR A 130 22.73 -24.34 25.40
C THR A 130 22.34 -23.66 24.10
N ILE A 131 21.52 -24.31 23.29
CA ILE A 131 21.07 -23.77 22.01
C ILE A 131 19.55 -23.85 21.91
N SER A 132 18.94 -22.79 21.39
CA SER A 132 17.51 -22.71 21.13
C SER A 132 17.27 -22.17 19.72
N PHE A 133 16.33 -22.79 19.02
CA PHE A 133 15.91 -22.47 17.68
C PHE A 133 14.44 -22.05 17.69
N ILE A 134 14.08 -21.11 16.81
CA ILE A 134 12.70 -20.68 16.57
C ILE A 134 12.31 -20.87 15.10
N GLU A 135 11.08 -21.32 14.85
CA GLU A 135 10.57 -21.58 13.50
C GLU A 135 10.76 -20.38 12.55
N ALA A 136 11.35 -20.62 11.39
CA ALA A 136 11.55 -19.59 10.36
C ALA A 136 10.25 -19.38 9.56
N ALA A 137 9.21 -18.87 10.21
CA ALA A 137 7.92 -18.62 9.57
C ALA A 137 7.99 -17.45 8.58
N GLU A 138 7.50 -17.68 7.37
CA GLU A 138 7.39 -16.64 6.36
C GLU A 138 6.11 -15.83 6.55
N LEU A 139 6.25 -14.51 6.61
CA LEU A 139 5.12 -13.58 6.56
C LEU A 139 4.52 -13.60 5.15
N LYS A 140 3.58 -14.53 4.90
CA LYS A 140 2.76 -14.53 3.68
C LYS A 140 1.71 -13.45 3.79
N LEU A 141 2.11 -12.20 3.52
CA LEU A 141 1.17 -11.10 3.32
C LEU A 141 0.34 -11.40 2.06
N LYS A 142 -0.87 -11.93 2.25
CA LYS A 142 -1.91 -11.81 1.22
C LYS A 142 -2.24 -10.33 1.10
N ARG A 143 -1.46 -9.59 0.30
CA ARG A 143 -1.87 -8.26 -0.15
C ARG A 143 -3.14 -8.49 -0.96
N THR A 144 -4.28 -8.33 -0.31
CA THR A 144 -5.50 -7.99 -1.03
C THR A 144 -5.26 -6.58 -1.53
N VAL A 145 -4.58 -6.46 -2.66
CA VAL A 145 -4.74 -5.26 -3.48
C VAL A 145 -6.20 -5.31 -3.87
N ARG A 146 -7.07 -4.70 -3.05
CA ARG A 146 -8.35 -4.23 -3.56
C ARG A 146 -7.95 -3.39 -4.76
N LYS A 147 -8.14 -3.92 -5.97
CA LYS A 147 -8.18 -3.12 -7.18
C LYS A 147 -9.37 -2.19 -7.00
N SER A 148 -9.21 -1.14 -6.20
CA SER A 148 -10.11 0.00 -6.28
C SER A 148 -10.01 0.42 -7.75
N LYS A 149 -11.12 0.41 -8.50
CA LYS A 149 -11.18 1.09 -9.79
C LYS A 149 -10.94 2.57 -9.50
N LYS A 150 -9.68 2.94 -9.36
CA LYS A 150 -9.24 4.22 -8.82
C LYS A 150 -9.68 5.30 -9.81
N GLY A 151 -10.72 6.05 -9.43
CA GLY A 151 -11.15 7.26 -10.15
C GLY A 151 -12.39 7.16 -11.05
N THR A 152 -13.11 6.03 -11.12
CA THR A 152 -14.41 6.01 -11.81
C THR A 152 -15.49 6.68 -10.94
N LYS A 153 -16.07 7.78 -11.42
CA LYS A 153 -17.18 8.45 -10.74
C LYS A 153 -18.52 7.88 -11.23
N LYS A 154 -19.53 7.89 -10.38
CA LYS A 154 -20.92 7.62 -10.78
C LYS A 154 -21.63 8.94 -11.07
N TYR A 155 -22.47 8.96 -12.10
CA TYR A 155 -23.27 10.13 -12.46
C TYR A 155 -24.72 9.71 -12.72
N LYS A 156 -25.65 10.30 -11.98
CA LYS A 156 -27.09 10.13 -12.21
C LYS A 156 -27.56 11.16 -13.23
N VAL A 157 -28.15 10.70 -14.32
CA VAL A 157 -28.73 11.56 -15.37
C VAL A 157 -29.87 12.38 -14.76
N GLY A 158 -29.78 13.71 -14.82
CA GLY A 158 -30.65 14.60 -14.07
C GLY A 158 -31.95 14.97 -14.82
N ARG A 159 -31.91 15.00 -16.15
CA ARG A 159 -33.01 15.49 -17.01
C ARG A 159 -33.15 14.63 -18.27
N ASN A 160 -34.36 14.57 -18.82
CA ASN A 160 -34.65 13.75 -20.01
C ASN A 160 -33.99 14.27 -21.30
N SER A 161 -33.64 15.56 -21.35
CA SER A 161 -32.93 16.18 -22.48
C SER A 161 -31.40 16.09 -22.38
N GLU A 162 -30.86 15.58 -21.27
CA GLU A 162 -29.42 15.49 -21.06
C GLU A 162 -28.81 14.40 -21.96
N THR A 163 -27.79 14.75 -22.73
CA THR A 163 -27.13 13.81 -23.64
C THR A 163 -25.79 13.32 -23.10
N LEU A 164 -25.27 12.19 -23.61
CA LEU A 164 -23.91 11.74 -23.29
C LEU A 164 -22.86 12.80 -23.67
N ARG A 165 -23.12 13.63 -24.69
CA ARG A 165 -22.25 14.74 -25.11
C ARG A 165 -22.19 15.84 -24.06
N ASP A 166 -23.29 16.14 -23.38
CA ASP A 166 -23.34 17.13 -22.29
C ASP A 166 -22.58 16.62 -21.07
N ILE A 167 -22.78 15.35 -20.72
CA ILE A 167 -22.04 14.69 -19.65
C ILE A 167 -20.54 14.68 -19.98
N SER A 168 -20.18 14.36 -21.22
CA SER A 168 -18.80 14.41 -21.70
C SER A 168 -18.18 15.81 -21.60
N LYS A 169 -18.90 16.87 -22.01
CA LYS A 169 -18.46 18.27 -21.83
C LYS A 169 -18.24 18.60 -20.35
N LYS A 170 -19.13 18.15 -19.47
CA LYS A 170 -19.05 18.39 -18.03
C LYS A 170 -17.84 17.72 -17.37
N PHE A 171 -17.53 16.47 -17.75
CA PHE A 171 -16.51 15.66 -17.09
C PHE A 171 -15.14 15.64 -17.78
N TYR A 172 -15.07 15.99 -19.07
CA TYR A 172 -13.83 15.99 -19.85
C TYR A 172 -13.53 17.35 -20.51
N GLY A 173 -14.48 18.30 -20.49
CA GLY A 173 -14.34 19.58 -21.22
C GLY A 173 -14.41 19.40 -22.73
N ASP A 174 -14.89 18.25 -23.21
CA ASP A 174 -15.00 17.91 -24.62
C ASP A 174 -16.22 17.01 -24.84
N GLY A 175 -17.13 17.46 -25.69
CA GLY A 175 -18.34 16.71 -26.01
C GLY A 175 -18.07 15.47 -26.84
N THR A 176 -17.00 15.47 -27.65
CA THR A 176 -16.69 14.37 -28.59
C THR A 176 -16.31 13.07 -27.88
N LYS A 177 -15.90 13.15 -26.60
CA LYS A 177 -15.50 11.99 -25.78
C LYS A 177 -16.68 11.18 -25.21
N TYR A 178 -17.91 11.47 -25.64
CA TYR A 178 -19.11 10.76 -25.20
C TYR A 178 -19.06 9.25 -25.47
N GLN A 179 -18.39 8.84 -26.55
CA GLN A 179 -18.18 7.43 -26.93
C GLN A 179 -17.44 6.65 -25.83
N ARG A 180 -16.54 7.32 -25.09
CA ARG A 180 -15.82 6.72 -23.96
C ARG A 180 -16.76 6.38 -22.80
N ILE A 181 -17.73 7.25 -22.54
CA ILE A 181 -18.77 7.02 -21.53
C ILE A 181 -19.70 5.91 -22.01
N TYR A 182 -20.11 5.93 -23.28
CA TYR A 182 -20.93 4.88 -23.87
C TYR A 182 -20.27 3.50 -23.75
N LYS A 183 -19.01 3.36 -24.20
CA LYS A 183 -18.26 2.08 -24.11
C LYS A 183 -18.21 1.54 -22.68
N ALA A 184 -18.06 2.40 -21.69
CA ALA A 184 -18.04 2.01 -20.27
C ALA A 184 -19.41 1.62 -19.70
N ASN A 185 -20.52 1.96 -20.39
CA ASN A 185 -21.90 1.72 -19.94
C ASN A 185 -22.76 1.04 -21.01
N LYS A 186 -22.14 0.43 -22.02
CA LYS A 186 -22.81 -0.09 -23.22
C LYS A 186 -23.97 -1.01 -22.85
N THR A 187 -23.71 -1.99 -22.00
CA THR A 187 -24.70 -2.98 -21.55
C THR A 187 -25.91 -2.33 -20.86
N LEU A 188 -25.69 -1.30 -20.04
CA LEU A 188 -26.75 -0.59 -19.32
C LEU A 188 -27.60 0.24 -20.29
N ILE A 189 -26.95 0.98 -21.18
CA ILE A 189 -27.61 1.89 -22.12
C ILE A 189 -28.40 1.09 -23.17
N ASP A 190 -27.79 0.07 -23.76
CA ASP A 190 -28.41 -0.75 -24.80
C ASP A 190 -29.61 -1.52 -24.24
N LYS A 191 -29.52 -2.05 -23.01
CA LYS A 191 -30.63 -2.73 -22.33
C LYS A 191 -31.82 -1.79 -22.12
N GLU A 192 -31.56 -0.57 -21.64
CA GLU A 192 -32.64 0.41 -21.43
C GLU A 192 -33.25 0.86 -22.76
N ASN A 193 -32.42 1.10 -23.78
CA ASN A 193 -32.91 1.45 -25.12
C ASN A 193 -33.76 0.33 -25.72
N ALA A 194 -33.36 -0.93 -25.57
CA ALA A 194 -34.14 -2.08 -26.02
C ALA A 194 -35.49 -2.17 -25.29
N LYS A 195 -35.50 -1.93 -23.96
CA LYS A 195 -36.73 -1.87 -23.17
C LYS A 195 -37.68 -0.77 -23.69
N LYS A 196 -37.16 0.41 -23.97
CA LYS A 196 -37.96 1.54 -24.49
C LYS A 196 -38.56 1.27 -25.87
N LYS A 197 -37.82 0.57 -26.74
CA LYS A 197 -38.36 0.10 -28.03
C LYS A 197 -39.53 -0.87 -27.85
N LYS A 198 -39.43 -1.83 -26.92
CA LYS A 198 -40.53 -2.76 -26.60
C LYS A 198 -41.75 -2.04 -26.01
N GLU A 199 -41.54 -0.96 -25.27
CA GLU A 199 -42.60 -0.08 -24.77
C GLU A 199 -43.20 0.86 -25.85
N GLY A 200 -42.84 0.71 -27.13
CA GLY A 200 -43.31 1.57 -28.23
C GLY A 200 -42.73 3.00 -28.23
N LYS A 201 -41.74 3.29 -27.37
CA LYS A 201 -41.15 4.63 -27.26
C LYS A 201 -40.06 4.85 -28.31
N LYS A 202 -40.06 6.04 -28.94
CA LYS A 202 -39.06 6.45 -29.93
C LYS A 202 -37.67 6.60 -29.30
N VAL A 203 -36.72 5.75 -29.69
CA VAL A 203 -35.31 5.85 -29.31
C VAL A 203 -34.54 6.62 -30.39
N LYS A 204 -34.03 7.81 -30.07
CA LYS A 204 -33.40 8.72 -31.06
C LYS A 204 -32.07 8.17 -31.60
N SER A 205 -31.30 7.49 -30.76
CA SER A 205 -30.00 6.90 -31.12
C SER A 205 -29.58 5.80 -30.13
N GLN A 206 -28.57 5.01 -30.48
CA GLN A 206 -27.93 4.05 -29.55
C GLN A 206 -27.33 4.71 -28.29
N TYR A 207 -27.07 6.02 -28.35
CA TYR A 207 -26.52 6.82 -27.26
C TYR A 207 -27.58 7.46 -26.37
N THR A 208 -28.86 7.17 -26.61
CA THR A 208 -29.96 7.75 -25.84
C THR A 208 -29.84 7.30 -24.39
N ILE A 209 -29.95 8.26 -23.49
CA ILE A 209 -29.96 8.06 -22.04
C ILE A 209 -31.20 8.71 -21.46
N TYR A 210 -31.62 8.24 -20.29
CA TYR A 210 -32.86 8.61 -19.63
C TYR A 210 -32.58 9.11 -18.21
N ARG A 211 -33.44 10.01 -17.73
CA ARG A 211 -33.36 10.51 -16.35
C ARG A 211 -33.36 9.36 -15.34
N GLY A 212 -32.51 9.47 -14.34
CA GLY A 212 -32.39 8.48 -13.27
C GLY A 212 -31.35 7.40 -13.53
N GLN A 213 -30.92 7.18 -14.78
CA GLN A 213 -29.84 6.24 -15.07
C GLN A 213 -28.55 6.65 -14.38
N VAL A 214 -27.85 5.69 -13.77
CA VAL A 214 -26.57 5.92 -13.09
C VAL A 214 -25.42 5.40 -13.95
N LEU A 215 -24.73 6.32 -14.60
CA LEU A 215 -23.62 6.03 -15.51
C LEU A 215 -22.29 6.00 -14.76
N THR A 216 -21.41 5.12 -15.19
CA THR A 216 -20.00 5.08 -14.80
C THR A 216 -19.21 6.04 -15.68
N ILE A 217 -18.54 7.02 -15.10
CA ILE A 217 -17.71 7.99 -15.80
C ILE A 217 -16.25 7.57 -15.65
N PRO A 218 -15.59 7.14 -16.74
CA PRO A 218 -14.16 6.88 -16.75
C PRO A 218 -13.34 8.09 -16.25
N PRO A 219 -12.23 7.88 -15.52
CA PRO A 219 -11.43 8.97 -14.99
C PRO A 219 -10.85 9.85 -16.10
N ALA A 220 -10.93 11.17 -15.92
CA ALA A 220 -10.33 12.13 -16.84
C ALA A 220 -8.79 12.03 -16.84
N THR A 221 -8.17 12.19 -18.01
CA THR A 221 -6.71 12.26 -18.18
C THR A 221 -6.14 13.53 -17.53
N ALA A 222 -4.82 13.60 -17.34
CA ALA A 222 -4.19 14.81 -16.82
C ALA A 222 -4.47 16.04 -17.69
N ALA A 223 -4.41 15.89 -19.02
CA ALA A 223 -4.73 16.95 -19.98
C ALA A 223 -6.19 17.41 -19.90
N GLU A 224 -7.14 16.48 -19.75
CA GLU A 224 -8.57 16.80 -19.59
C GLU A 224 -8.83 17.55 -18.27
N LYS A 225 -8.19 17.15 -17.17
CA LYS A 225 -8.26 17.85 -15.88
C LYS A 225 -7.68 19.27 -15.96
N LYS A 226 -6.57 19.42 -16.68
CA LYS A 226 -5.95 20.72 -16.99
C LYS A 226 -6.92 21.61 -17.76
N LYS A 227 -7.48 21.10 -18.87
CA LYS A 227 -8.48 21.81 -19.69
C LYS A 227 -9.70 22.25 -18.89
N LEU A 228 -10.26 21.39 -18.04
CA LEU A 228 -11.39 21.72 -17.17
C LEU A 228 -11.05 22.81 -16.15
N SER A 229 -9.83 22.79 -15.61
CA SER A 229 -9.35 23.82 -14.69
C SER A 229 -9.23 25.17 -15.38
N ILE A 230 -8.72 25.20 -16.61
CA ILE A 230 -8.64 26.42 -17.44
C ILE A 230 -10.05 26.93 -17.79
N LEU A 231 -10.96 26.05 -18.20
CA LEU A 231 -12.36 26.42 -18.49
C LEU A 231 -13.04 27.03 -17.26
N ALA A 232 -12.81 26.47 -16.07
CA ALA A 232 -13.36 27.01 -14.82
C ALA A 232 -12.80 28.39 -14.51
N LEU A 233 -11.49 28.61 -14.71
CA LEU A 233 -10.86 29.91 -14.53
C LEU A 233 -11.39 30.95 -15.53
N GLN A 234 -11.47 30.62 -16.82
CA GLN A 234 -12.00 31.52 -17.86
C GLN A 234 -13.45 31.93 -17.57
N LYS A 235 -14.30 30.99 -17.12
CA LYS A 235 -15.67 31.30 -16.69
C LYS A 235 -15.72 32.20 -15.47
N ALA A 236 -14.85 31.97 -14.48
CA ALA A 236 -14.76 32.80 -13.28
C ALA A 236 -14.33 34.23 -13.63
N ILE A 237 -13.35 34.40 -14.52
CA ILE A 237 -12.91 35.70 -15.03
C ILE A 237 -14.06 36.42 -15.71
N ASN A 238 -14.77 35.76 -16.63
CA ASN A 238 -15.88 36.37 -17.37
C ASN A 238 -17.07 36.77 -16.49
N LYS A 239 -17.27 36.07 -15.37
CA LYS A 239 -18.32 36.39 -14.40
C LYS A 239 -17.94 37.60 -13.54
N ASP A 240 -16.65 37.75 -13.26
CA ASP A 240 -16.09 38.94 -12.60
C ASP A 240 -15.86 40.07 -13.63
N LYS A 241 -16.89 40.88 -13.88
CA LYS A 241 -16.91 41.96 -14.90
C LYS A 241 -15.70 42.92 -14.86
N LYS A 242 -15.01 43.03 -13.71
CA LYS A 242 -13.82 43.87 -13.49
C LYS A 242 -12.56 43.47 -14.27
N TYR A 243 -12.46 42.24 -14.77
CA TYR A 243 -11.24 41.75 -15.44
C TYR A 243 -11.35 41.69 -16.97
N GLY A 244 -12.51 42.06 -17.54
CA GLY A 244 -12.79 41.94 -18.97
C GLY A 244 -13.25 40.52 -19.39
N LYS A 245 -13.45 40.33 -20.69
CA LYS A 245 -13.90 39.05 -21.26
C LYS A 245 -12.73 38.28 -21.88
N VAL A 246 -12.66 36.98 -21.62
CA VAL A 246 -11.73 36.02 -22.21
C VAL A 246 -12.51 34.91 -22.94
N PRO A 247 -11.96 34.35 -24.03
CA PRO A 247 -12.58 33.21 -24.71
C PRO A 247 -12.62 31.98 -23.80
N VAL A 248 -13.76 31.28 -23.74
CA VAL A 248 -13.93 30.06 -22.92
C VAL A 248 -13.57 28.82 -23.75
N ASN A 249 -12.30 28.73 -24.14
CA ASN A 249 -11.78 27.71 -25.05
C ASN A 249 -10.99 26.58 -24.33
N GLY A 250 -10.72 26.73 -23.03
CA GLY A 250 -9.95 25.76 -22.23
C GLY A 250 -8.46 25.73 -22.56
N LYS A 251 -7.96 26.73 -23.28
CA LYS A 251 -6.54 26.94 -23.60
C LYS A 251 -6.03 28.20 -22.91
N LEU A 252 -4.79 28.17 -22.44
CA LEU A 252 -4.15 29.34 -21.84
C LEU A 252 -3.52 30.22 -22.94
N ASP A 253 -4.39 30.84 -23.74
CA ASP A 253 -4.03 31.69 -24.88
C ASP A 253 -3.47 33.07 -24.46
N SER A 254 -3.00 33.84 -25.43
CA SER A 254 -2.44 35.18 -25.22
C SER A 254 -3.43 36.10 -24.50
N SER A 255 -4.69 36.11 -24.91
CA SER A 255 -5.76 36.89 -24.28
C SER A 255 -5.94 36.52 -22.80
N THR A 256 -6.06 35.23 -22.46
CA THR A 256 -6.21 34.78 -21.07
C THR A 256 -4.95 35.11 -20.25
N LYS A 257 -3.75 34.93 -20.82
CA LYS A 257 -2.49 35.27 -20.12
C LYS A 257 -2.38 36.77 -19.83
N THR A 258 -2.78 37.63 -20.76
CA THR A 258 -2.77 39.09 -20.57
C THR A 258 -3.70 39.51 -19.43
N ILE A 259 -4.90 38.93 -19.35
CA ILE A 259 -5.80 39.19 -18.22
C ILE A 259 -5.24 38.64 -16.91
N LEU A 260 -4.63 37.45 -16.91
CA LEU A 260 -4.02 36.88 -15.71
C LEU A 260 -2.86 37.72 -15.15
N LYS A 261 -2.12 38.45 -16.00
CA LYS A 261 -1.10 39.40 -15.53
C LYS A 261 -1.70 40.54 -14.69
N LYS A 262 -2.94 40.94 -14.99
CA LYS A 262 -3.67 42.00 -14.27
C LYS A 262 -4.34 41.49 -12.98
N ILE A 263 -4.54 40.17 -12.86
CA ILE A 263 -5.22 39.57 -11.70
C ILE A 263 -4.21 39.31 -10.58
N VAL A 264 -4.41 39.99 -9.45
CA VAL A 264 -3.71 39.72 -8.20
C VAL A 264 -4.74 39.57 -7.09
N ILE A 265 -4.92 38.33 -6.60
CA ILE A 265 -5.84 38.06 -5.51
C ILE A 265 -5.11 38.23 -4.17
N LYS A 266 -5.53 39.23 -3.39
CA LYS A 266 -4.97 39.63 -2.08
C LYS A 266 -6.08 39.89 -1.04
N SER A 267 -5.69 40.24 0.18
CA SER A 267 -6.64 40.57 1.26
C SER A 267 -7.72 41.56 0.81
N GLY A 268 -8.98 41.29 1.14
CA GLY A 268 -10.13 42.11 0.73
C GLY A 268 -10.65 41.83 -0.70
N SER A 269 -9.95 41.02 -1.51
CA SER A 269 -10.43 40.63 -2.83
C SER A 269 -11.72 39.82 -2.73
N ARG A 270 -12.69 40.13 -3.60
CA ARG A 270 -13.96 39.41 -3.71
C ARG A 270 -14.26 39.02 -5.16
N GLY A 271 -14.96 37.91 -5.36
CA GLY A 271 -15.44 37.48 -6.67
C GLY A 271 -15.33 35.98 -6.94
N GLU A 272 -15.68 35.60 -8.16
CA GLU A 272 -15.70 34.21 -8.62
C GLU A 272 -14.29 33.68 -8.87
N VAL A 273 -13.33 34.53 -9.25
CA VAL A 273 -11.91 34.14 -9.32
C VAL A 273 -11.37 33.78 -7.93
N VAL A 274 -11.86 34.44 -6.87
CA VAL A 274 -11.53 34.07 -5.48
C VAL A 274 -12.09 32.70 -5.13
N LYS A 275 -13.36 32.41 -5.46
CA LYS A 275 -13.96 31.07 -5.27
C LYS A 275 -13.19 29.97 -6.00
N PHE A 276 -12.71 30.27 -7.21
CA PHE A 276 -11.87 29.35 -7.98
C PHE A 276 -10.58 29.02 -7.21
N VAL A 277 -9.86 30.05 -6.74
CA VAL A 277 -8.63 29.88 -5.96
C VAL A 277 -8.90 29.10 -4.67
N GLN A 278 -9.94 29.48 -3.91
CA GLN A 278 -10.35 28.79 -2.68
C GLN A 278 -10.61 27.30 -2.94
N GLY A 279 -11.29 26.97 -4.04
CA GLY A 279 -11.53 25.60 -4.45
C GLY A 279 -10.27 24.78 -4.77
N LYS A 280 -9.22 25.43 -5.26
CA LYS A 280 -7.93 24.78 -5.57
C LYS A 280 -7.07 24.56 -4.34
N VAL A 281 -7.15 25.45 -3.35
CA VAL A 281 -6.36 25.36 -2.11
C VAL A 281 -7.10 24.65 -0.98
N GLY A 282 -8.37 24.28 -1.17
CA GLY A 282 -9.18 23.62 -0.14
C GLY A 282 -9.63 24.58 0.97
N ALA A 283 -9.92 25.83 0.63
CA ALA A 283 -10.57 26.80 1.51
C ALA A 283 -12.10 26.84 1.27
N THR A 284 -12.83 27.45 2.19
CA THR A 284 -14.26 27.76 2.02
C THR A 284 -14.47 28.59 0.76
N LYS A 285 -15.40 28.20 -0.11
CA LYS A 285 -15.66 28.84 -1.41
C LYS A 285 -16.68 29.99 -1.31
N ASP A 286 -16.49 30.87 -0.34
CA ASP A 286 -17.36 32.03 -0.11
C ASP A 286 -17.11 33.17 -1.11
N GLY A 287 -15.96 33.18 -1.80
CA GLY A 287 -15.56 34.22 -2.72
C GLY A 287 -15.01 35.47 -2.06
N ILE A 288 -14.70 35.39 -0.76
CA ILE A 288 -14.11 36.46 0.05
C ILE A 288 -12.72 36.03 0.48
N TYR A 289 -11.72 36.83 0.11
CA TYR A 289 -10.37 36.56 0.55
C TYR A 289 -10.17 37.04 1.99
N GLY A 290 -10.17 36.09 2.94
CA GLY A 290 -9.88 36.33 4.36
C GLY A 290 -8.56 35.69 4.85
N PRO A 291 -8.24 35.81 6.15
CA PRO A 291 -7.01 35.27 6.74
C PRO A 291 -6.83 33.75 6.54
N LYS A 292 -7.93 32.98 6.64
CA LYS A 292 -7.93 31.53 6.39
C LYS A 292 -7.55 31.19 4.93
N THR A 293 -8.06 31.96 3.96
CA THR A 293 -7.70 31.81 2.54
C THR A 293 -6.23 32.14 2.30
N LYS A 294 -5.72 33.23 2.92
CA LYS A 294 -4.31 33.61 2.86
C LYS A 294 -3.38 32.49 3.34
N ALA A 295 -3.70 31.88 4.47
CA ALA A 295 -2.92 30.77 5.03
C ALA A 295 -2.88 29.58 4.05
N LYS A 296 -4.03 29.17 3.50
CA LYS A 296 -4.12 28.07 2.53
C LYS A 296 -3.35 28.35 1.24
N ILE A 297 -3.35 29.60 0.75
CA ILE A 297 -2.57 29.99 -0.43
C ILE A 297 -1.08 29.91 -0.12
N LYS A 298 -0.61 30.39 1.03
CA LYS A 298 0.80 30.25 1.44
C LYS A 298 1.23 28.78 1.48
N THR A 299 0.40 27.91 2.06
CA THR A 299 0.68 26.46 2.09
C THR A 299 0.76 25.89 0.67
N TYR A 300 -0.17 26.26 -0.22
CA TYR A 300 -0.14 25.84 -1.61
C TYR A 300 1.13 26.31 -2.33
N GLN A 301 1.51 27.57 -2.14
CA GLN A 301 2.72 28.14 -2.74
C GLN A 301 3.99 27.42 -2.28
N ARG A 302 4.15 27.19 -0.97
CA ARG A 302 5.28 26.42 -0.41
C ARG A 302 5.35 25.01 -1.01
N LYS A 303 4.21 24.31 -1.06
CA LYS A 303 4.13 22.94 -1.60
C LYS A 303 4.52 22.85 -3.09
N HIS A 304 4.34 23.93 -3.84
CA HIS A 304 4.60 23.98 -5.28
C HIS A 304 5.85 24.80 -5.64
N ASN A 305 6.74 25.06 -4.68
CA ASN A 305 7.98 25.83 -4.85
C ASN A 305 7.77 27.21 -5.47
N LEU A 306 6.71 27.91 -5.01
CA LEU A 306 6.40 29.29 -5.39
C LEU A 306 6.72 30.23 -4.20
N LYS A 307 6.93 31.52 -4.49
CA LYS A 307 7.06 32.56 -3.45
C LYS A 307 5.81 32.56 -2.57
N ALA A 308 5.96 32.29 -1.27
CA ALA A 308 4.87 32.14 -0.31
C ALA A 308 4.37 33.49 0.26
N ASP A 309 4.08 34.44 -0.63
CA ASP A 309 3.57 35.78 -0.29
C ASP A 309 2.09 35.76 0.14
N GLY A 310 1.38 34.65 -0.09
CA GLY A 310 -0.05 34.50 0.14
C GLY A 310 -0.91 35.11 -0.97
N MET A 311 -0.35 35.81 -1.95
CA MET A 311 -1.10 36.42 -3.04
C MET A 311 -1.20 35.47 -4.24
N ALA A 312 -2.40 35.31 -4.80
CA ALA A 312 -2.56 34.53 -6.03
C ALA A 312 -2.47 35.45 -7.26
N GLY A 313 -1.23 35.70 -7.70
CA GLY A 313 -0.92 36.34 -8.99
C GLY A 313 -0.73 35.32 -10.14
N ILE A 314 -0.27 35.79 -11.31
CA ILE A 314 -0.15 34.97 -12.53
C ILE A 314 0.61 33.65 -12.35
N LYS A 315 1.75 33.64 -11.64
CA LYS A 315 2.54 32.42 -11.40
C LYS A 315 1.73 31.39 -10.61
N THR A 316 1.07 31.83 -9.54
CA THR A 316 0.20 31.01 -8.70
C THR A 316 -1.00 30.48 -9.49
N LEU A 317 -1.71 31.36 -10.23
CA LEU A 317 -2.90 30.99 -11.01
C LEU A 317 -2.56 30.02 -12.15
N THR A 318 -1.45 30.24 -12.85
CA THR A 318 -0.96 29.34 -13.92
C THR A 318 -0.63 27.95 -13.36
N LYS A 319 -0.03 27.89 -12.17
CA LYS A 319 0.27 26.62 -11.50
C LYS A 319 -1.00 25.88 -11.07
N MET A 320 -2.04 26.59 -10.62
CA MET A 320 -3.33 26.01 -10.21
C MET A 320 -4.11 25.37 -11.36
N VAL A 321 -3.91 25.85 -12.58
CA VAL A 321 -4.56 25.29 -13.78
C VAL A 321 -3.69 24.29 -14.53
N SER A 322 -2.42 24.09 -14.14
CA SER A 322 -1.53 23.11 -14.75
C SER A 322 -1.76 21.69 -14.26
#